data_AF-A0A1T5ERK2-F1
#
_entry.id   AF-A0A1T5ERK2-F1
#
_cell.length_a   1.000
_cell.length_b   1.000
_cell.length_c   1.000
_cell.angle_alpha   90.00
_cell.angle_beta   90.00
_cell.angle_gamma   90.00
#
_symmetry.space_group_name_H-M   'P 1'
#
loop_
_entity.id
_entity.type
_entity.pdbx_description
1 polymer ?
#
loop_
_entity_poly.entity_id
_entity_poly.type
_entity_poly.pdbx_seq_one_letter_code
_entity_poly.pdbx_strand_id
1 'polypeptide(L)'
;MIYGYDSELITMLARTYIKYGLNTDEFIVLNAAIALNAYEEKLNLLEISKSTSKSPDEIEKILTTLLDKGKIKSVGGKIDRQALYSDLNSIIRSEMTLPDLIMESMENHQRAGYEQEWVHMGQVELVPVDINEKVQGIAIKEQSDFWSVPEMWPKKRMVELAKYILTFTEYVDDQWINQYNTKSYEQREKQKRN
;
A
#
# COMPACT_ATOMS: atom_id res chain seq x y z
N MET A 1 12.59 -16.01 -3.70
CA MET A 1 11.35 -16.55 -4.30
C MET A 1 10.55 -15.35 -4.82
N ILE A 2 10.62 -15.04 -6.13
CA ILE A 2 10.20 -13.76 -6.75
C ILE A 2 9.00 -14.00 -7.72
N TYR A 3 8.15 -14.98 -7.46
CA TYR A 3 7.04 -15.31 -8.38
C TYR A 3 5.78 -14.44 -8.22
N GLY A 4 5.65 -13.66 -7.13
CA GLY A 4 4.49 -12.81 -6.87
C GLY A 4 4.64 -11.34 -7.27
N TYR A 5 5.87 -10.84 -7.35
CA TYR A 5 6.13 -9.39 -7.47
C TYR A 5 5.76 -8.84 -8.86
N ASP A 6 6.06 -9.60 -9.92
CA ASP A 6 5.78 -9.16 -11.30
C ASP A 6 4.29 -9.23 -11.65
N SER A 7 3.56 -10.22 -11.14
CA SER A 7 2.11 -10.36 -11.36
C SER A 7 1.31 -9.30 -10.60
N GLU A 8 1.75 -8.96 -9.39
CA GLU A 8 1.23 -7.84 -8.61
C GLU A 8 1.47 -6.51 -9.34
N LEU A 9 2.69 -6.26 -9.79
CA LEU A 9 3.05 -5.03 -10.50
C LEU A 9 2.24 -4.83 -11.80
N ILE A 10 2.04 -5.89 -12.59
CA ILE A 10 1.16 -5.89 -13.78
C ILE A 10 -0.26 -5.51 -13.39
N THR A 11 -0.79 -6.12 -12.32
CA THR A 11 -2.15 -5.86 -11.84
C THR A 11 -2.30 -4.43 -11.33
N MET A 12 -1.31 -3.91 -10.59
CA MET A 12 -1.28 -2.53 -10.12
C MET A 12 -1.26 -1.54 -11.28
N LEU A 13 -0.41 -1.77 -12.29
CA LEU A 13 -0.32 -0.92 -13.46
C LEU A 13 -1.66 -0.90 -14.20
N ALA A 14 -2.28 -2.05 -14.44
CA ALA A 14 -3.59 -2.13 -15.09
C ALA A 14 -4.69 -1.37 -14.32
N ARG A 15 -4.65 -1.36 -12.99
CA ARG A 15 -5.61 -0.64 -12.14
C ARG A 15 -5.38 0.88 -12.11
N THR A 16 -4.13 1.32 -12.31
CA THR A 16 -3.73 2.70 -12.03
C THR A 16 -3.24 3.49 -13.23
N TYR A 17 -3.03 2.89 -14.41
CA TYR A 17 -2.34 3.54 -15.54
C TYR A 17 -2.90 4.92 -15.92
N ILE A 18 -4.23 5.09 -15.91
CA ILE A 18 -4.87 6.38 -16.20
C ILE A 18 -4.46 7.44 -15.17
N LYS A 19 -4.53 7.11 -13.88
CA LYS A 19 -4.16 8.01 -12.78
C LYS A 19 -2.65 8.21 -12.69
N TYR A 20 -1.87 7.21 -13.11
CA TYR A 20 -0.43 7.34 -13.31
C TYR A 20 -0.09 8.24 -14.51
N GLY A 21 -1.08 8.62 -15.32
CA GLY A 21 -0.92 9.55 -16.44
C GLY A 21 -0.36 8.89 -17.70
N LEU A 22 -0.63 7.60 -17.89
CA LEU A 22 -0.30 6.86 -19.10
C LEU A 22 -1.49 6.85 -20.06
N ASN A 23 -1.22 6.96 -21.35
CA ASN A 23 -2.20 6.61 -22.38
C ASN A 23 -2.24 5.08 -22.60
N THR A 24 -3.20 4.62 -23.41
CA THR A 24 -3.40 3.19 -23.69
C THR A 24 -2.18 2.51 -24.32
N ASP A 25 -1.50 3.18 -25.25
CA ASP A 25 -0.33 2.62 -25.93
C ASP A 25 0.87 2.52 -24.99
N GLU A 26 1.10 3.55 -24.18
CA GLU A 26 2.11 3.58 -23.13
C GLU A 26 1.87 2.46 -22.11
N PHE A 27 0.62 2.27 -21.69
CA PHE A 27 0.22 1.18 -20.81
C PHE A 27 0.51 -0.19 -21.44
N ILE A 28 0.04 -0.43 -22.67
CA ILE A 28 0.21 -1.73 -23.36
C ILE A 28 1.70 -2.09 -23.47
N VAL A 29 2.53 -1.13 -23.92
CA VAL A 29 3.97 -1.35 -24.08
C VAL A 29 4.65 -1.57 -22.74
N LEU A 30 4.37 -0.75 -21.73
CA LEU A 30 4.98 -0.90 -20.41
C LEU A 30 4.57 -2.22 -19.75
N ASN A 31 3.29 -2.60 -19.86
CA ASN A 31 2.78 -3.84 -19.31
C ASN A 31 3.43 -5.07 -19.95
N ALA A 32 3.56 -5.07 -21.29
CA ALA A 32 4.28 -6.12 -22.02
C ALA A 32 5.78 -6.15 -21.65
N ALA A 33 6.41 -5.00 -21.51
CA ALA A 33 7.81 -4.89 -21.09
C ALA A 33 8.04 -5.45 -19.67
N ILE A 34 7.10 -5.30 -18.74
CA ILE A 34 7.18 -5.89 -17.41
C ILE A 34 6.97 -7.41 -17.48
N ALA A 35 5.91 -7.84 -18.18
CA ALA A 35 5.50 -9.25 -18.23
C ALA A 35 6.51 -10.15 -18.94
N LEU A 36 7.09 -9.68 -20.04
CA LEU A 36 7.96 -10.49 -20.90
C LEU A 36 9.44 -10.41 -20.48
N ASN A 37 9.83 -9.37 -19.76
CA ASN A 37 11.22 -9.16 -19.37
C ASN A 37 11.53 -9.62 -17.94
N ALA A 38 10.74 -10.54 -17.37
CA ALA A 38 10.87 -10.97 -15.98
C ALA A 38 12.29 -11.44 -15.61
N TYR A 39 13.04 -12.00 -16.56
CA TYR A 39 14.33 -12.67 -16.32
C TYR A 39 15.48 -12.26 -17.24
N GLU A 40 15.27 -11.41 -18.26
CA GLU A 40 16.33 -11.11 -19.23
C GLU A 40 17.20 -9.91 -18.84
N GLU A 41 18.46 -9.92 -19.28
CA GLU A 41 19.41 -8.82 -19.08
C GLU A 41 19.08 -7.56 -19.90
N LYS A 42 18.36 -7.72 -21.01
CA LYS A 42 17.93 -6.62 -21.89
C LYS A 42 16.49 -6.84 -22.34
N LEU A 43 15.79 -5.75 -22.64
CA LEU A 43 14.44 -5.78 -23.19
C LEU A 43 14.42 -6.48 -24.57
N ASN A 44 13.68 -7.57 -24.69
CA ASN A 44 13.41 -8.22 -25.97
C ASN A 44 12.31 -7.50 -26.75
N LEU A 45 12.71 -6.46 -27.50
CA LEU A 45 11.77 -5.65 -28.29
C LEU A 45 10.99 -6.48 -29.33
N LEU A 46 11.57 -7.56 -29.86
CA LEU A 46 10.90 -8.44 -30.81
C LEU A 46 9.76 -9.22 -30.16
N GLU A 47 9.92 -9.64 -28.91
CA GLU A 47 8.87 -10.34 -28.18
C GLU A 47 7.76 -9.38 -27.73
N ILE A 48 8.12 -8.18 -27.27
CA ILE A 48 7.17 -7.11 -26.97
C ILE A 48 6.40 -6.72 -28.24
N SER A 49 7.06 -6.67 -29.40
CA SER A 49 6.42 -6.40 -30.69
C SER A 49 5.30 -7.39 -31.01
N LYS A 50 5.53 -8.69 -30.76
CA LYS A 50 4.52 -9.74 -30.97
C LYS A 50 3.28 -9.57 -30.08
N SER A 51 3.46 -9.09 -28.85
CA SER A 51 2.35 -8.95 -27.88
C SER A 51 1.60 -7.62 -27.97
N THR A 52 2.22 -6.58 -28.52
CA THR A 52 1.66 -5.22 -28.57
C THR A 52 1.18 -4.80 -29.96
N SER A 53 1.49 -5.59 -31.00
CA SER A 53 1.28 -5.24 -32.41
C SER A 53 1.96 -3.92 -32.83
N LYS A 54 3.02 -3.52 -32.12
CA LYS A 54 3.86 -2.36 -32.43
C LYS A 54 5.21 -2.80 -32.96
N SER A 55 5.83 -2.01 -33.82
CA SER A 55 7.20 -2.27 -34.27
C SER A 55 8.22 -2.06 -33.14
N PRO A 56 9.41 -2.67 -33.21
CA PRO A 56 10.49 -2.41 -32.24
C PRO A 56 10.82 -0.92 -32.07
N ASP A 57 10.84 -0.15 -33.16
CA ASP A 57 11.13 1.30 -33.15
C ASP A 57 10.04 2.09 -32.40
N GLU A 58 8.77 1.73 -32.59
CA GLU A 58 7.66 2.34 -31.85
C GLU A 58 7.72 2.03 -30.36
N ILE A 59 8.09 0.79 -30.00
CA ILE A 59 8.26 0.36 -28.62
C ILE A 59 9.39 1.16 -27.96
N GLU A 60 10.54 1.26 -28.62
CA GLU A 60 11.68 2.03 -28.13
C GLU A 60 11.31 3.50 -27.93
N LYS A 61 10.60 4.10 -28.88
CA LYS A 61 10.12 5.49 -28.77
C LYS A 61 9.18 5.68 -27.59
N ILE A 62 8.25 4.75 -27.36
CA ILE A 62 7.32 4.81 -26.21
C ILE A 62 8.08 4.69 -24.90
N LEU A 63 8.99 3.72 -24.77
CA LEU A 63 9.78 3.53 -23.55
C LEU A 63 10.70 4.74 -23.27
N THR A 64 11.30 5.33 -24.31
CA THR A 64 12.09 6.56 -24.21
C THR A 64 11.21 7.72 -23.72
N THR A 65 10.02 7.88 -24.30
CA THR A 65 9.06 8.91 -23.86
C THR A 65 8.66 8.73 -22.39
N LEU A 66 8.50 7.49 -21.92
CA LEU A 66 8.19 7.20 -20.51
C LEU A 66 9.36 7.55 -19.57
N LEU A 67 10.60 7.29 -20.00
CA LEU A 67 11.80 7.71 -19.28
C LEU A 67 11.89 9.24 -19.20
N ASP A 68 11.70 9.94 -20.32
CA ASP A 68 11.76 11.40 -20.41
C ASP A 68 10.70 12.08 -19.55
N LYS A 69 9.49 11.49 -19.48
CA LYS A 69 8.41 11.94 -18.59
C LYS A 69 8.64 11.60 -17.11
N GLY A 70 9.70 10.84 -16.79
CA GLY A 70 9.95 10.34 -15.44
C GLY A 70 8.93 9.31 -14.95
N LYS A 71 8.19 8.66 -15.85
CA LYS A 71 7.20 7.62 -15.54
C LYS A 71 7.81 6.24 -15.34
N ILE A 72 9.06 6.07 -15.73
CA ILE A 72 9.86 4.90 -15.40
C ILE A 72 11.29 5.36 -15.14
N LYS A 73 12.03 4.59 -14.34
CA LYS A 73 13.47 4.76 -14.17
C LYS A 73 14.19 3.55 -14.76
N SER A 74 15.47 3.72 -15.09
CA SER A 74 16.30 2.61 -15.54
C SER A 74 17.47 2.35 -14.60
N VAL A 75 17.68 1.08 -14.27
CA VAL A 75 18.85 0.58 -13.54
C VAL A 75 19.47 -0.54 -14.36
N GLY A 76 20.73 -0.38 -14.76
CA GLY A 76 21.44 -1.37 -15.57
C GLY A 76 20.83 -1.65 -16.94
N GLY A 77 20.15 -0.67 -17.55
CA GLY A 77 19.48 -0.83 -18.85
C GLY A 77 18.13 -1.54 -18.80
N LYS A 78 17.61 -1.81 -17.60
CA LYS A 78 16.26 -2.38 -17.37
C LYS A 78 15.36 -1.36 -16.69
N ILE A 79 14.05 -1.58 -16.73
CA ILE A 79 13.08 -0.80 -15.96
C ILE A 79 13.27 -1.10 -14.47
N ASP A 80 13.42 -0.05 -13.67
CA ASP A 80 13.45 -0.15 -12.21
C ASP A 80 12.05 -0.49 -11.68
N ARG A 81 11.81 -1.78 -11.47
CA ARG A 81 10.53 -2.29 -10.97
C ARG A 81 10.24 -1.88 -9.53
N GLN A 82 11.26 -1.65 -8.71
CA GLN A 82 11.07 -1.21 -7.33
C GLN A 82 10.53 0.22 -7.31
N ALA A 83 11.14 1.10 -8.11
CA ALA A 83 10.67 2.47 -8.26
C ALA A 83 9.24 2.51 -8.84
N LEU A 84 8.97 1.73 -9.90
CA LEU A 84 7.64 1.69 -10.49
C LEU A 84 6.59 1.15 -9.50
N TYR A 85 6.89 0.07 -8.77
CA TYR A 85 5.99 -0.44 -7.74
C TYR A 85 5.68 0.62 -6.69
N SER A 86 6.70 1.32 -6.19
CA SER A 86 6.53 2.37 -5.19
C SER A 86 5.61 3.49 -5.68
N ASP A 87 5.80 3.94 -6.94
CA ASP A 87 4.97 4.99 -7.54
C ASP A 87 3.51 4.55 -7.69
N LEU A 88 3.27 3.36 -8.24
CA LEU A 88 1.91 2.83 -8.44
C LEU A 88 1.24 2.56 -7.09
N ASN A 89 1.98 2.03 -6.10
CA ASN A 89 1.47 1.79 -4.76
C ASN A 89 1.08 3.12 -4.09
N SER A 90 1.86 4.19 -4.27
CA SER A 90 1.50 5.50 -3.74
C SER A 90 0.15 6.00 -4.27
N ILE A 91 -0.19 5.69 -5.52
CA ILE A 91 -1.50 6.03 -6.10
C ILE A 91 -2.59 5.20 -5.44
N ILE A 92 -2.42 3.87 -5.39
CA ILE A 92 -3.40 2.97 -4.75
C ILE A 92 -3.65 3.39 -3.31
N ARG A 93 -2.59 3.60 -2.53
CA ARG A 93 -2.68 4.01 -1.12
C ARG A 93 -3.26 5.40 -0.93
N SER A 94 -3.18 6.29 -1.92
CA SER A 94 -3.80 7.61 -1.84
C SER A 94 -5.33 7.56 -1.93
N GLU A 95 -5.88 6.45 -2.44
CA GLU A 95 -7.32 6.23 -2.61
C GLU A 95 -7.95 5.44 -1.47
N MET A 96 -7.13 4.71 -0.72
CA MET A 96 -7.61 3.93 0.41
C MET A 96 -8.06 4.85 1.54
N THR A 97 -9.19 4.49 2.15
CA THR A 97 -9.61 5.14 3.39
C THR A 97 -8.72 4.69 4.54
N LEU A 98 -8.67 5.46 5.62
CA LEU A 98 -7.92 5.07 6.82
C LEU A 98 -8.38 3.69 7.38
N PRO A 99 -9.68 3.37 7.46
CA PRO A 99 -10.13 2.02 7.81
C PRO A 99 -9.57 0.92 6.89
N ASP A 100 -9.56 1.15 5.57
CA ASP A 100 -9.03 0.16 4.62
C ASP A 100 -7.53 -0.08 4.84
N LEU A 101 -6.76 0.99 5.10
CA LEU A 101 -5.34 0.90 5.40
C LEU A 101 -5.07 0.10 6.69
N ILE A 102 -5.88 0.32 7.73
CA ILE A 102 -5.76 -0.41 9.00
C ILE A 102 -6.11 -1.89 8.78
N MET A 103 -7.20 -2.18 8.07
CA MET A 103 -7.67 -3.54 7.81
C MET A 103 -6.68 -4.34 6.95
N GLU A 104 -6.18 -3.76 5.86
CA GLU A 104 -5.15 -4.38 5.03
C GLU A 104 -3.89 -4.68 5.85
N SER A 105 -3.44 -3.73 6.68
CA SER A 105 -2.28 -3.93 7.53
C SER A 105 -2.50 -5.03 8.57
N MET A 106 -3.70 -5.14 9.16
CA MET A 106 -4.07 -6.22 10.07
C MET A 106 -4.04 -7.59 9.38
N GLU A 107 -4.63 -7.70 8.18
CA GLU A 107 -4.63 -8.93 7.40
C GLU A 107 -3.21 -9.37 7.03
N ASN A 108 -2.37 -8.43 6.59
CA ASN A 108 -0.99 -8.71 6.24
C ASN A 108 -0.19 -9.22 7.43
N HIS A 109 -0.37 -8.62 8.61
CA HIS A 109 0.23 -9.12 9.85
C HIS A 109 -0.23 -10.54 10.19
N GLN A 110 -1.53 -10.82 10.09
CA GLN A 110 -2.07 -12.17 10.34
C GLN A 110 -1.53 -13.22 9.36
N ARG A 111 -1.33 -12.84 8.09
CA ARG A 111 -0.78 -13.73 7.05
C ARG A 111 0.72 -14.00 7.21
N ALA A 112 1.48 -13.08 7.80
CA ALA A 112 2.93 -13.21 7.97
C ALA A 112 3.34 -14.30 8.99
N GLY A 113 2.38 -14.82 9.77
CA GLY A 113 2.60 -15.87 10.76
C GLY A 113 3.02 -15.36 12.14
N TYR A 114 2.87 -16.20 13.17
CA TYR A 114 3.09 -15.86 14.59
C TYR A 114 4.54 -15.52 14.97
N GLU A 115 5.51 -15.69 14.06
CA GLU A 115 6.94 -15.54 14.35
C GLU A 115 7.52 -14.17 13.92
N GLN A 116 6.69 -13.27 13.39
CA GLN A 116 7.15 -11.98 12.91
C GLN A 116 6.72 -10.86 13.87
N GLU A 117 7.70 -10.29 14.59
CA GLU A 117 7.67 -9.06 15.40
C GLU A 117 7.40 -7.80 14.54
N TRP A 118 6.32 -7.83 13.76
CA TRP A 118 5.98 -6.73 12.86
C TRP A 118 4.66 -6.11 13.29
N VAL A 119 4.73 -4.94 13.89
CA VAL A 119 3.56 -4.11 14.19
C VAL A 119 2.72 -3.81 12.94
N HIS A 120 1.39 -3.81 13.09
CA HIS A 120 0.46 -3.37 12.04
C HIS A 120 -0.05 -1.95 12.30
N MET A 121 -0.60 -1.27 11.28
CA MET A 121 -1.08 0.11 11.41
C MET A 121 -2.21 0.32 12.44
N GLY A 122 -2.87 -0.75 12.90
CA GLY A 122 -3.86 -0.69 13.96
C GLY A 122 -3.26 -0.76 15.37
N GLN A 123 -1.99 -1.15 15.47
CA GLN A 123 -1.19 -1.12 16.69
C GLN A 123 -0.57 0.28 16.82
N VAL A 124 -1.17 1.08 17.69
CA VAL A 124 -0.77 2.47 17.91
C VAL A 124 -0.56 2.75 19.39
N GLU A 125 0.33 3.69 19.67
CA GLU A 125 0.49 4.27 21.01
C GLU A 125 -0.25 5.61 21.08
N LEU A 126 -1.06 5.79 22.12
CA LEU A 126 -1.70 7.05 22.44
C LEU A 126 -0.79 7.86 23.38
N VAL A 127 -0.33 9.01 22.91
CA VAL A 127 0.63 9.85 23.63
C VAL A 127 -0.06 11.14 24.06
N PRO A 128 -0.27 11.38 25.36
CA PRO A 128 -0.73 12.67 25.84
C PRO A 128 0.29 13.76 25.47
N VAL A 129 -0.18 14.89 24.95
CA VAL A 129 0.68 16.00 24.50
C VAL A 129 0.33 17.28 25.24
N ASP A 130 1.38 17.92 25.77
CA ASP A 130 1.30 19.26 26.32
C ASP A 130 1.18 20.30 25.21
N ILE A 131 0.12 21.09 25.27
CA ILE A 131 -0.10 22.25 24.42
C ILE A 131 -0.30 23.43 25.37
N ASN A 132 0.59 24.42 25.30
CA ASN A 132 0.60 25.58 26.20
C ASN A 132 0.64 25.18 27.69
N GLU A 133 1.60 24.31 28.06
CA GLU A 133 1.85 23.89 29.46
C GLU A 133 0.68 23.13 30.11
N LYS A 134 -0.23 22.58 29.30
CA LYS A 134 -1.34 21.72 29.73
C LYS A 134 -1.50 20.53 28.79
N VAL A 135 -1.79 19.35 29.34
CA VAL A 135 -2.19 18.18 28.55
C VAL A 135 -3.56 18.45 27.92
N GLN A 136 -3.58 18.77 26.63
CA GLN A 136 -4.79 19.14 25.89
C GLN A 136 -5.02 18.28 24.64
N GLY A 137 -4.06 17.44 24.26
CA GLY A 137 -4.17 16.59 23.09
C GLY A 137 -3.71 15.17 23.38
N ILE A 138 -4.17 14.25 22.52
CA ILE A 138 -3.63 12.90 22.43
C ILE A 138 -3.14 12.76 20.99
N ALA A 139 -1.85 12.50 20.84
CA ALA A 139 -1.24 12.18 19.56
C ALA A 139 -1.11 10.66 19.39
N ILE A 140 -0.92 10.24 18.15
CA ILE A 140 -0.90 8.83 17.78
C ILE A 140 0.43 8.54 17.11
N LYS A 141 1.13 7.54 17.63
CA LYS A 141 2.36 7.02 17.06
C LYS A 141 2.14 5.60 16.57
N GLU A 142 2.84 5.22 15.51
CA GLU A 142 2.94 3.80 15.12
C GLU A 142 3.60 3.03 16.28
N GLN A 143 3.15 1.82 16.58
CA GLN A 143 3.90 0.98 17.50
C GLN A 143 5.23 0.58 16.82
N SER A 144 6.31 0.42 17.58
CA SER A 144 7.61 -0.05 17.07
C SER A 144 8.16 -1.12 17.99
N ASP A 145 8.56 -2.26 17.42
CA ASP A 145 9.18 -3.36 18.18
C ASP A 145 10.70 -3.14 18.39
N PHE A 146 11.27 -2.08 17.81
CA PHE A 146 12.70 -1.73 17.90
C PHE A 146 12.96 -0.37 18.55
N TRP A 147 14.22 -0.19 18.98
CA TRP A 147 14.86 1.05 19.48
C TRP A 147 14.76 2.28 18.55
N SER A 148 14.10 2.17 17.39
CA SER A 148 13.69 3.32 16.58
C SER A 148 12.57 4.07 17.28
N VAL A 149 12.71 5.39 17.40
CA VAL A 149 11.65 6.25 17.94
C VAL A 149 10.44 6.12 17.01
N PRO A 150 9.31 5.57 17.47
CA PRO A 150 8.16 5.38 16.61
C PRO A 150 7.67 6.73 16.07
N GLU A 151 7.41 6.79 14.76
CA GLU A 151 7.03 8.03 14.10
C GLU A 151 5.60 8.44 14.44
N MET A 152 5.40 9.75 14.61
CA MET A 152 4.08 10.33 14.77
C MET A 152 3.29 10.17 13.47
N TRP A 153 2.01 9.85 13.58
CA TRP A 153 1.14 9.87 12.42
C TRP A 153 1.12 11.26 11.77
N PRO A 154 1.06 11.33 10.42
CA PRO A 154 0.83 12.60 9.74
C PRO A 154 -0.49 13.24 10.18
N LYS A 155 -0.51 14.57 10.31
CA LYS A 155 -1.70 15.36 10.69
C LYS A 155 -2.97 14.93 9.96
N LYS A 156 -2.88 14.69 8.64
CA LYS A 156 -4.03 14.26 7.82
C LYS A 156 -4.68 12.98 8.36
N ARG A 157 -3.88 11.96 8.68
CA ARG A 157 -4.38 10.69 9.23
C ARG A 157 -5.00 10.87 10.62
N MET A 158 -4.37 11.67 11.48
CA MET A 158 -4.92 11.95 12.82
C MET A 158 -6.26 12.68 12.74
N VAL A 159 -6.41 13.63 11.81
CA VAL A 159 -7.69 14.32 11.56
C VAL A 159 -8.75 13.35 11.02
N GLU A 160 -8.40 12.47 10.10
CA GLU A 160 -9.32 11.43 9.60
C GLU A 160 -9.75 10.47 10.72
N LEU A 161 -8.81 9.99 11.53
CA LEU A 161 -9.13 9.11 12.66
C LEU A 161 -10.06 9.77 13.67
N ALA A 162 -9.78 11.03 14.03
CA ALA A 162 -10.65 11.78 14.94
C ALA A 162 -12.08 11.89 14.41
N LYS A 163 -12.27 12.06 13.10
CA LYS A 163 -13.61 12.06 12.48
C LYS A 163 -14.27 10.69 12.58
N TYR A 164 -13.57 9.61 12.29
CA TYR A 164 -14.13 8.26 12.42
C TYR A 164 -14.52 7.92 13.86
N ILE A 165 -13.71 8.30 14.85
CA ILE A 165 -14.03 8.13 16.27
C ILE A 165 -15.26 8.94 16.64
N LEU A 166 -15.32 10.21 16.23
CA LEU A 166 -16.48 11.07 16.50
C LEU A 166 -17.75 10.48 15.90
N THR A 167 -17.71 10.08 14.63
CA THR A 167 -18.83 9.40 13.96
C THR A 167 -19.25 8.15 14.73
N PHE A 168 -18.32 7.29 15.15
CA PHE A 168 -18.65 6.13 15.97
C PHE A 168 -19.39 6.51 17.25
N THR A 169 -18.93 7.54 17.97
CA THR A 169 -19.55 8.01 19.22
C THR A 169 -20.93 8.63 19.03
N GLU A 170 -21.27 9.10 17.82
CA GLU A 170 -22.61 9.62 17.50
C GLU A 170 -23.64 8.50 17.28
N TYR A 171 -23.20 7.30 16.92
CA TYR A 171 -24.08 6.17 16.60
C TYR A 171 -24.09 5.06 17.66
N VAL A 172 -23.20 5.13 18.65
CA VAL A 172 -22.96 4.07 19.62
C VAL A 172 -23.07 4.60 21.04
N ASP A 173 -23.79 3.87 21.88
CA ASP A 173 -23.91 4.13 23.31
C ASP A 173 -23.17 3.07 24.15
N ASP A 174 -23.12 3.30 25.47
CA ASP A 174 -22.48 2.39 26.41
C ASP A 174 -23.12 1.00 26.42
N GLN A 175 -24.43 0.90 26.13
CA GLN A 175 -25.12 -0.39 26.07
C GLN A 175 -24.60 -1.21 24.89
N TRP A 176 -24.45 -0.61 23.72
CA TRP A 176 -23.88 -1.26 22.55
C TRP A 176 -22.44 -1.69 22.80
N ILE A 177 -21.61 -0.83 23.42
CA ILE A 177 -20.22 -1.15 23.78
C ILE A 177 -20.16 -2.38 24.70
N ASN A 178 -21.00 -2.42 25.73
CA ASN A 178 -21.08 -3.55 26.65
C ASN A 178 -21.49 -4.85 25.93
N GLN A 179 -22.44 -4.79 24.99
CA GLN A 179 -22.85 -5.94 24.19
C GLN A 179 -21.71 -6.42 23.28
N TYR A 180 -20.99 -5.51 22.63
CA TYR A 180 -19.84 -5.82 21.79
C TYR A 180 -18.74 -6.54 22.59
N ASN A 181 -18.39 -6.00 23.77
CA ASN A 181 -17.38 -6.58 24.66
C ASN A 181 -17.78 -7.97 25.17
N THR A 182 -19.05 -8.14 25.55
CA THR A 182 -19.58 -9.44 26.01
C THR A 182 -19.47 -10.51 24.93
N LYS A 183 -19.93 -10.21 23.70
CA LYS A 183 -19.82 -11.13 22.56
C LYS A 183 -18.37 -11.50 22.25
N SER A 184 -17.47 -10.51 22.29
CA SER A 184 -16.04 -10.72 22.05
C SER A 184 -15.40 -11.63 23.10
N TYR A 185 -15.77 -11.47 24.38
CA TYR A 185 -15.33 -12.34 25.47
C TYR A 185 -15.80 -13.78 25.26
N GLU A 186 -17.09 -13.98 24.96
CA GLU A 186 -17.66 -15.32 24.71
C GLU A 186 -16.99 -16.03 23.53
N GLN A 187 -16.64 -15.31 22.46
CA GLN A 187 -15.92 -15.87 21.31
C GLN A 187 -14.51 -16.34 21.70
N ARG A 188 -13.77 -15.54 22.47
CA ARG A 188 -12.43 -15.94 22.97
C ARG A 188 -12.50 -17.18 23.84
N GLU A 189 -13.50 -17.28 24.71
CA GLU A 189 -13.69 -18.46 25.57
C GLU A 189 -14.07 -19.71 24.78
N LYS A 190 -14.84 -19.59 23.70
CA LYS A 190 -15.11 -20.72 22.78
C LYS A 190 -13.84 -21.20 22.06
N GLN A 191 -12.98 -20.29 21.64
CA GLN A 191 -11.72 -20.63 20.95
C GLN A 191 -10.72 -21.35 21.84
N LYS A 192 -10.68 -21.07 23.16
CA LYS A 192 -9.81 -21.78 24.11
C LYS A 192 -10.26 -23.20 24.46
N ARG A 193 -11.52 -23.53 24.20
CA ARG A 193 -12.14 -24.84 24.55
C ARG A 193 -12.05 -25.86 23.42
N ASN A 194 -11.62 -25.44 22.23
CA ASN A 194 -11.40 -26.27 21.04
C ASN A 194 -9.90 -26.41 20.79
#